data_AF-A0A7C7CN27-F1
#
_entry.id   AF-A0A7C7CN27-F1
#
_cell.length_a   1.000
_cell.length_b   1.000
_cell.length_c   1.000
_cell.angle_alpha   90.00
_cell.angle_beta   90.00
_cell.angle_gamma   90.00
#
_symmetry.space_group_name_H-M   'P 1'
#
loop_
_entity.id
_entity.type
_entity.pdbx_description
1 polymer ?
#
loop_
_entity_poly.entity_id
_entity_poly.type
_entity_poly.pdbx_seq_one_letter_code
_entity_poly.pdbx_strand_id
1 'polypeptide(L)'
;MEDDSYSDALSKILQSARGPLTDIEDFDTPEPTKISISNALDETAESSTEEIDGDRKRLRRLAAVMAVLSMQAVGATESQSDIGRQLGSAWAQDHRLSAMGLPGLAYSRAKRSTWR
;
A
#
# COMPACT_ATOMS: atom_id res chain seq x y z
N MET A 1 -13.94 41.56 3.43
CA MET A 1 -15.00 41.00 2.56
C MET A 1 -14.32 40.41 1.33
N GLU A 2 -13.57 39.31 1.51
CA GLU A 2 -12.80 38.66 0.43
C GLU A 2 -13.04 37.12 0.40
N ASP A 3 -13.70 36.58 1.42
CA ASP A 3 -13.92 35.14 1.62
C ASP A 3 -14.93 34.52 0.65
N ASP A 4 -15.84 35.34 0.11
CA ASP A 4 -16.84 34.90 -0.89
C ASP A 4 -16.18 34.57 -2.24
N SER A 5 -15.04 35.20 -2.55
CA SER A 5 -14.32 34.93 -3.80
C SER A 5 -13.51 33.63 -3.74
N TYR A 6 -12.99 33.29 -2.56
CA TYR A 6 -12.19 32.08 -2.37
C TYR A 6 -13.07 30.82 -2.35
N SER A 7 -14.22 30.88 -1.69
CA SER A 7 -15.20 29.78 -1.65
C SER A 7 -15.80 29.49 -3.03
N ASP A 8 -16.05 30.53 -3.84
CA ASP A 8 -16.58 30.37 -5.20
C ASP A 8 -15.52 29.78 -6.16
N ALA A 9 -14.27 30.22 -6.04
CA ALA A 9 -13.15 29.65 -6.80
C ALA A 9 -12.93 28.16 -6.48
N LEU A 10 -12.99 27.78 -5.20
CA LEU A 10 -12.88 26.38 -4.78
C LEU A 10 -14.05 25.52 -5.27
N SER A 11 -15.27 26.06 -5.20
CA SER A 11 -16.48 25.37 -5.67
C SER A 11 -16.40 25.08 -7.18
N LYS A 12 -15.88 26.04 -7.95
CA LYS A 12 -15.67 25.90 -9.40
C LYS A 12 -14.62 24.86 -9.74
N ILE A 13 -13.51 24.82 -8.99
CA ILE A 13 -12.47 23.80 -9.16
C ILE A 13 -13.02 22.41 -8.86
N LEU A 14 -13.73 22.22 -7.74
CA LEU A 14 -14.32 20.94 -7.35
C LEU A 14 -15.36 20.42 -8.36
N GLN A 15 -16.14 21.32 -8.97
CA GLN A 15 -17.09 20.96 -10.02
C GLN A 15 -16.41 20.61 -11.34
N SER A 16 -15.31 21.30 -11.70
CA SER A 16 -14.57 21.01 -12.94
C SER A 16 -13.65 19.79 -12.85
N ALA A 17 -13.19 19.44 -11.64
CA ALA A 17 -12.26 18.33 -11.43
C ALA A 17 -12.97 16.96 -11.42
N ARG A 18 -14.27 16.94 -11.15
CA ARG A 18 -15.11 15.75 -11.32
C ARG A 18 -15.54 15.73 -12.79
N GLY A 19 -14.97 14.81 -13.57
CA GLY A 19 -15.45 14.53 -14.93
C GLY A 19 -16.96 14.24 -14.96
N PRO A 20 -17.60 14.25 -16.14
CA PRO A 20 -19.03 13.99 -16.25
C PRO A 20 -19.40 12.70 -15.53
N LEU A 21 -20.51 12.68 -14.79
CA LEU A 21 -20.95 11.52 -13.99
C LEU A 21 -21.19 10.24 -14.83
N THR A 22 -21.10 10.33 -16.15
CA THR A 22 -21.19 9.22 -17.10
C THR A 22 -19.91 8.39 -17.21
N ASP A 23 -18.77 8.87 -16.69
CA ASP A 23 -17.47 8.17 -16.72
C ASP A 23 -17.17 7.34 -15.46
N ILE A 24 -18.16 7.16 -14.57
CA ILE A 24 -18.06 6.15 -13.51
C ILE A 24 -18.26 4.79 -14.15
N GLU A 25 -17.14 4.14 -14.46
CA GLU A 25 -17.13 2.71 -14.76
C GLU A 25 -17.59 1.96 -13.50
N ASP A 26 -18.67 1.18 -13.63
CA ASP A 26 -19.09 0.24 -12.61
C ASP A 26 -17.98 -0.81 -12.45
N PHE A 27 -17.21 -0.73 -11.37
CA PHE A 27 -16.21 -1.73 -11.03
C PHE A 27 -16.92 -3.06 -10.77
N ASP A 28 -16.77 -3.98 -11.71
CA ASP A 28 -17.28 -5.34 -11.63
C ASP A 28 -16.65 -6.03 -10.41
N THR A 29 -17.40 -6.14 -9.32
CA THR A 29 -16.91 -6.79 -8.10
C THR A 29 -16.78 -8.27 -8.38
N PRO A 30 -15.58 -8.88 -8.32
CA PRO A 30 -15.47 -10.32 -8.51
C PRO A 30 -16.21 -11.01 -7.36
N GLU A 31 -17.25 -11.77 -7.69
CA GLU A 31 -17.96 -12.57 -6.70
C GLU A 31 -16.99 -13.50 -5.95
N PRO A 32 -17.15 -13.68 -4.63
CA PRO A 32 -16.31 -14.60 -3.89
C PRO A 32 -16.58 -16.02 -4.39
N THR A 33 -15.63 -16.57 -5.14
CA THR A 33 -15.62 -17.96 -5.58
C THR A 33 -15.67 -18.86 -4.35
N LYS A 34 -16.84 -19.46 -4.09
CA LYS A 34 -17.01 -20.51 -3.08
C LYS A 34 -16.27 -21.75 -3.57
N ILE A 35 -15.02 -21.92 -3.15
CA ILE A 35 -14.26 -23.15 -3.35
C ILE A 35 -14.87 -24.21 -2.43
N SER A 36 -15.80 -25.00 -2.96
CA SER A 36 -16.29 -26.21 -2.31
C SER A 36 -15.21 -27.28 -2.38
N ILE A 37 -14.43 -27.42 -1.30
CA ILE A 37 -13.51 -28.54 -1.12
C ILE A 37 -14.35 -29.77 -0.78
N SER A 38 -14.75 -30.53 -1.80
CA SER A 38 -15.36 -31.84 -1.62
C SER A 38 -14.28 -32.83 -1.19
N ASN A 39 -14.38 -33.30 0.06
CA ASN A 39 -13.67 -34.48 0.55
C ASN A 39 -13.99 -35.68 -0.34
N ALA A 40 -13.05 -36.10 -1.17
CA ALA A 40 -13.02 -37.41 -1.79
C ALA A 40 -11.85 -38.18 -1.16
N LEU A 41 -12.14 -38.81 -0.03
CA LEU A 41 -11.34 -39.90 0.54
C LEU A 41 -11.87 -41.18 -0.12
N ASP A 42 -11.15 -41.74 -1.10
CA ASP A 42 -11.10 -43.19 -1.26
C ASP A 42 -9.95 -43.68 -2.16
N GLU A 43 -9.30 -44.75 -1.67
CA GLU A 43 -8.54 -45.78 -2.38
C GLU A 43 -7.42 -45.39 -3.38
N THR A 44 -6.22 -45.04 -2.88
CA THR A 44 -4.90 -45.37 -3.49
C THR A 44 -3.77 -45.00 -2.50
N ALA A 45 -3.67 -45.72 -1.39
CA ALA A 45 -2.89 -45.30 -0.22
C ALA A 45 -1.38 -45.63 -0.25
N GLU A 46 -0.85 -46.34 -1.25
CA GLU A 46 0.56 -46.78 -1.22
C GLU A 46 1.47 -46.22 -2.34
N SER A 47 0.94 -45.59 -3.40
CA SER A 47 1.77 -44.90 -4.40
C SER A 47 1.78 -43.38 -4.25
N SER A 48 0.73 -42.81 -3.63
CA SER A 48 0.55 -41.36 -3.50
C SER A 48 1.38 -40.76 -2.36
N THR A 49 1.75 -41.54 -1.35
CA THR A 49 2.48 -41.07 -0.16
C THR A 49 3.92 -40.65 -0.45
N GLU A 50 4.61 -41.36 -1.35
CA GLU A 50 5.96 -41.05 -1.83
C GLU A 50 5.99 -39.75 -2.66
N GLU A 51 5.04 -39.58 -3.58
CA GLU A 51 4.90 -38.36 -4.40
C GLU A 51 4.55 -37.14 -3.54
N ILE A 52 3.62 -37.30 -2.59
CA ILE A 52 3.24 -36.24 -1.66
C ILE A 52 4.43 -35.85 -0.76
N ASP A 53 5.28 -36.78 -0.32
CA ASP A 53 6.48 -36.44 0.46
C ASP A 53 7.54 -35.74 -0.40
N GLY A 54 7.68 -36.11 -1.67
CA GLY A 54 8.47 -35.41 -2.67
C GLY A 54 8.05 -33.95 -2.85
N ASP A 55 6.74 -33.71 -2.98
CA ASP A 55 6.16 -32.38 -3.11
C ASP A 55 6.30 -31.54 -1.85
N ARG A 56 6.10 -32.13 -0.65
CA ARG A 56 6.37 -31.45 0.62
C ARG A 56 7.85 -31.09 0.76
N LYS A 57 8.77 -31.97 0.32
CA LYS A 57 10.22 -31.69 0.31
C LYS A 57 10.55 -30.56 -0.67
N ARG A 58 9.96 -30.55 -1.87
CA ARG A 58 10.11 -29.44 -2.84
C ARG A 58 9.56 -28.12 -2.29
N LEU A 59 8.38 -28.15 -1.68
CA LEU A 59 7.77 -26.99 -1.03
C LEU A 59 8.64 -26.45 0.10
N ARG A 60 9.18 -27.31 0.97
CA ARG A 60 10.10 -26.91 2.04
C ARG A 60 11.41 -26.33 1.50
N ARG A 61 11.98 -26.91 0.44
CA ARG A 61 13.18 -26.38 -0.21
C ARG A 61 12.92 -25.01 -0.82
N LEU A 62 11.80 -24.83 -1.53
CA LEU A 62 11.40 -23.55 -2.09
C LEU A 62 11.17 -22.51 -0.99
N ALA A 63 10.45 -22.87 0.08
CA ALA A 63 10.23 -21.98 1.23
C ALA A 63 11.54 -21.57 1.90
N ALA A 64 12.49 -22.50 2.06
CA ALA A 64 13.81 -22.18 2.62
C ALA A 64 14.60 -21.22 1.74
N VAL A 65 14.60 -21.41 0.41
CA VAL A 65 15.26 -20.49 -0.53
C VAL A 65 14.62 -19.10 -0.49
N MET A 66 13.27 -19.03 -0.48
CA MET A 66 12.55 -17.76 -0.38
C MET A 66 12.81 -17.04 0.95
N ALA A 67 12.95 -17.76 2.07
CA ALA A 67 13.28 -17.18 3.36
C ALA A 67 14.68 -16.55 3.38
N VAL A 68 15.68 -17.19 2.76
CA VAL A 68 17.03 -16.63 2.66
C VAL A 68 17.03 -15.38 1.77
N LEU A 69 16.30 -15.42 0.65
CA LEU A 69 16.19 -14.28 -0.25
C LEU A 69 15.46 -13.09 0.41
N SER A 70 14.40 -13.35 1.18
CA SER A 70 13.68 -12.30 1.90
C SER A 70 14.53 -11.68 3.01
N MET A 71 15.34 -12.46 3.73
CA MET A 71 16.29 -11.93 4.70
C MET A 71 17.33 -11.00 4.05
N GLN A 72 17.82 -11.33 2.85
CA GLN A 72 18.73 -10.45 2.10
C GLN A 72 18.03 -9.20 1.56
N ALA A 73 16.78 -9.31 1.10
CA ALA A 73 16.02 -8.19 0.56
C ALA A 73 15.61 -7.17 1.64
N VAL A 74 15.27 -7.64 2.85
CA VAL A 74 14.86 -6.79 3.98
C VAL A 74 16.07 -6.07 4.62
N GLY A 75 17.28 -6.60 4.46
CA GLY A 75 18.48 -6.05 5.10
C GLY A 75 19.02 -4.73 4.52
N ALA A 76 18.52 -4.26 3.38
CA ALA A 76 19.18 -3.18 2.63
C ALA A 76 18.53 -1.79 2.73
N THR A 77 17.23 -1.65 3.00
CA THR A 77 16.61 -0.31 2.82
C THR A 77 15.56 0.10 3.84
N GLU A 78 14.81 -0.82 4.46
CA GLU A 78 13.72 -0.42 5.35
C GLU A 78 13.66 -1.30 6.58
N SER A 79 13.88 -0.71 7.76
CA SER A 79 13.61 -1.41 9.00
C SER A 79 12.09 -1.60 9.12
N GLN A 80 11.65 -2.68 9.79
CA GLN A 80 10.22 -2.87 10.06
C GLN A 80 9.60 -1.66 10.80
N SER A 81 10.43 -0.86 11.48
CA SER A 81 10.01 0.37 12.15
C SER A 81 9.68 1.53 11.19
N ASP A 82 10.17 1.48 9.95
CA ASP A 82 9.94 2.49 8.90
C ASP A 82 8.62 2.26 8.14
N ILE A 83 8.11 1.02 8.18
CA ILE A 83 6.83 0.65 7.56
C ILE A 83 5.69 1.44 8.25
N GLY A 84 5.06 2.34 7.49
CA GLY A 84 3.99 3.21 7.98
C GLY A 84 4.44 4.52 8.65
N ARG A 85 5.75 4.74 8.81
CA ARG A 85 6.32 6.02 9.27
C ARG A 85 6.81 6.91 8.13
N GLN A 86 6.65 6.46 6.89
CA GLN A 86 7.00 7.26 5.72
C GLN A 86 6.11 8.49 5.66
N LEU A 87 6.68 9.65 6.00
CA LEU A 87 5.99 10.95 6.01
C LEU A 87 5.62 11.44 4.59
N GLY A 88 5.99 10.71 3.53
CA GLY A 88 5.78 11.08 2.14
C GLY A 88 6.79 12.13 1.65
N SER A 89 6.55 12.67 0.46
CA SER A 89 7.39 13.72 -0.12
C SER A 89 7.39 15.00 0.73
N ALA A 90 8.46 15.80 0.62
CA ALA A 90 8.55 17.07 1.33
C ALA A 90 7.36 18.00 1.00
N TRP A 91 6.87 17.98 -0.24
CA TRP A 91 5.68 18.74 -0.65
C TRP A 91 4.41 18.25 0.04
N ALA A 92 4.17 16.94 0.10
CA ALA A 92 2.98 16.39 0.77
C ALA A 92 2.95 16.74 2.26
N GLN A 93 4.11 16.70 2.92
CA GLN A 93 4.26 17.13 4.31
C GLN A 93 3.95 18.62 4.47
N ASP A 94 4.49 19.47 3.58
CA ASP A 94 4.26 20.92 3.63
C ASP A 94 2.79 21.26 3.37
N HIS A 95 2.15 20.59 2.41
CA HIS A 95 0.72 20.74 2.13
C HIS A 95 -0.14 20.35 3.34
N ARG A 96 0.21 19.27 4.04
CA ARG A 96 -0.46 18.85 5.28
C ARG A 96 -0.28 19.88 6.40
N LEU A 97 0.92 20.43 6.57
CA LEU A 97 1.19 21.49 7.54
C LEU A 97 0.38 22.75 7.20
N SER A 98 0.36 23.15 5.94
CA SER A 98 -0.42 24.30 5.47
C SER A 98 -1.92 24.11 5.73
N ALA A 99 -2.48 22.92 5.50
CA ALA A 99 -3.88 22.63 5.80
C ALA A 99 -4.19 22.68 7.32
N MET A 100 -3.18 22.40 8.16
CA MET A 100 -3.28 22.55 9.61
C MET A 100 -2.99 23.98 10.10
N GLY A 101 -2.67 24.92 9.20
CA GLY A 101 -2.22 26.27 9.57
C GLY A 101 -0.86 26.32 10.26
N LEU A 102 -0.07 25.24 10.17
CA LEU A 102 1.27 25.15 10.72
C LEU A 102 2.30 25.69 9.72
N PRO A 103 3.40 26.27 10.21
CA PRO A 103 4.45 26.74 9.32
C PRO A 103 5.17 25.58 8.66
N GLY A 104 5.54 25.76 7.39
CA GLY A 104 6.14 24.74 6.56
C GLY A 104 7.53 24.24 7.02
N LEU A 105 7.98 23.14 6.41
CA LEU A 105 9.24 22.49 6.75
C LEU A 105 10.45 23.43 6.59
N ALA A 106 10.46 24.26 5.55
CA ALA A 106 11.53 25.23 5.30
C ALA A 106 11.69 26.22 6.47
N TYR A 107 10.57 26.73 7.01
CA TYR A 107 10.56 27.63 8.15
C TYR A 107 11.10 26.94 9.41
N SER A 108 10.72 25.69 9.65
CA SER A 108 11.26 24.92 10.79
C SER A 108 12.77 24.66 10.69
N ARG A 109 13.29 24.44 9.48
CA ARG A 109 14.72 24.26 9.21
C ARG A 109 15.51 25.54 9.40
N ALA A 110 14.97 26.67 8.94
CA ALA A 110 15.58 27.99 9.12
C ALA A 110 15.78 28.31 10.61
N LYS A 111 14.80 28.00 11.48
CA LYS A 111 14.92 28.21 12.94
C LYS A 111 16.08 27.47 13.61
N ARG A 112 16.53 26.34 13.03
CA ARG A 112 17.61 25.52 13.61
C ARG A 112 18.98 25.88 13.05
N SER A 113 19.04 26.65 11.98
CA SER A 113 20.31 27.09 11.41
C SER A 113 20.83 28.29 12.19
N THR A 114 21.82 28.08 13.05
CA THR A 114 22.45 29.15 13.84
C THR A 114 23.39 30.04 13.03
N TRP A 115 23.71 29.65 11.78
CA TRP A 115 24.70 30.30 10.93
C TRP A 115 24.10 31.06 9.74
N ARG A 116 22.79 31.30 9.76
CA ARG A 116 22.05 32.08 8.76
C ARG A 116 21.26 33.18 9.45
#